data_AF-A0A7C9K773-F1
#
_entry.id   AF-A0A7C9K773-F1
#
_cell.length_a   1.000
_cell.length_b   1.000
_cell.length_c   1.000
_cell.angle_alpha   90.00
_cell.angle_beta   90.00
_cell.angle_gamma   90.00
#
_symmetry.space_group_name_H-M   'P 1'
#
loop_
_entity.id
_entity.type
_entity.pdbx_description
1 polymer ?
#
loop_
_entity_poly.entity_id
_entity_poly.type
_entity_poly.pdbx_seq_one_letter_code
_entity_poly.pdbx_strand_id
1 'polypeptide(L)'
;MKPAYFLALAVAAAFVFVLFPGLDIETARLFHVPPKHFPLREWWPVVAIYESVPVIPWLTVAGLIVATLPWLIPALARFRVRRAVIVYVALSLAVGPGLLSNGLLKENWGRARPAQIVEFGGPKAFSSAIIPAKECPANCAFVSGHAAVGFFLVTFALLAAPGTRRRAAVAAAVAAGSIIGLGRMAQGSHWLSDIVFAGFINIGVAWTLHHWLIARDEVSRAVAELMQTRSFRRHLMILAGVAAATTLCVAFIDEPVARWAAKAPPDLHVWFERVANVGESTRWYIIFALCFAALWLGAKVAPGTARELQFKAWSMLPLYLFAATAVAGLAGILLKILFGRARPGVFLSSGDAGFHWLSLTAKFMSFPSGHANTITAMMVGLGFILPRFRVAFLAVALAVLVTRVAEYQHFVSDVVFGAWIGFAAAVWMRGIFARSGIDLPEALAGRYTPRPRGAWPFRLGLGSKA
;
A
#
# COMPACT_ATOMS: atom_id res chain seq x y z
N MET A 1 -23.62 -0.41 -9.20
CA MET A 1 -23.31 1.03 -9.28
C MET A 1 -22.18 1.24 -10.26
N LYS A 2 -22.23 2.28 -11.12
CA LYS A 2 -21.10 2.64 -12.00
C LYS A 2 -19.95 3.21 -11.15
N PRO A 3 -18.66 2.96 -11.50
CA PRO A 3 -17.52 3.44 -10.72
C PRO A 3 -17.51 4.96 -10.48
N ALA A 4 -17.95 5.75 -11.47
CA ALA A 4 -18.03 7.20 -11.34
C ALA A 4 -18.94 7.66 -10.19
N TYR A 5 -20.07 6.98 -9.96
CA TYR A 5 -20.97 7.30 -8.85
C TYR A 5 -20.35 6.96 -7.50
N PHE A 6 -19.68 5.80 -7.40
CA PHE A 6 -18.97 5.42 -6.17
C PHE A 6 -17.91 6.45 -5.80
N LEU A 7 -17.11 6.88 -6.77
CA LEU A 7 -16.09 7.91 -6.57
C LEU A 7 -16.71 9.26 -6.21
N ALA A 8 -17.79 9.67 -6.88
CA ALA A 8 -18.51 10.90 -6.56
C ALA A 8 -19.06 10.88 -5.13
N LEU A 9 -19.60 9.75 -4.66
CA LEU A 9 -20.05 9.56 -3.29
C LEU A 9 -18.89 9.65 -2.28
N ALA A 10 -17.75 9.02 -2.57
CA ALA A 10 -16.57 9.09 -1.70
C ALA A 10 -16.01 10.52 -1.61
N VAL A 11 -15.96 11.23 -2.74
CA VAL A 11 -15.54 12.63 -2.82
C VAL A 11 -16.52 13.54 -2.09
N ALA A 12 -17.82 13.34 -2.28
CA ALA A 12 -18.84 14.10 -1.56
C ALA A 12 -18.73 13.89 -0.04
N ALA A 13 -18.51 12.65 0.41
CA ALA A 13 -18.25 12.37 1.82
C ALA A 13 -16.98 13.08 2.34
N ALA A 14 -15.90 13.12 1.55
CA ALA A 14 -14.71 13.91 1.88
C ALA A 14 -15.01 15.40 2.01
N PHE A 15 -15.77 15.98 1.09
CA PHE A 15 -16.21 17.38 1.20
C PHE A 15 -17.03 17.63 2.46
N VAL A 16 -17.97 16.74 2.81
CA VAL A 16 -18.77 16.87 4.04
C VAL A 16 -17.87 16.91 5.28
N PHE A 17 -16.91 16.00 5.42
CA PHE A 17 -16.03 15.98 6.61
C PHE A 17 -14.93 17.06 6.61
N VAL A 18 -14.66 17.69 5.47
CA VAL A 18 -13.81 18.89 5.39
C VAL A 18 -14.57 20.13 5.81
N LEU A 19 -15.80 20.31 5.31
CA LEU A 19 -16.62 21.49 5.58
C LEU A 19 -17.24 21.46 6.98
N PHE A 20 -17.57 20.26 7.49
CA PHE A 20 -18.25 20.05 8.76
C PHE A 20 -17.49 19.04 9.64
N PRO A 21 -16.24 19.34 10.06
CA PRO A 21 -15.46 18.41 10.88
C PRO A 21 -16.08 18.17 12.27
N GLY A 22 -16.94 19.09 12.74
CA GLY A 22 -17.70 18.96 14.00
C GLY A 22 -18.63 17.75 14.04
N LEU A 23 -19.04 17.19 12.90
CA LEU A 23 -19.87 15.98 12.84
C LEU A 23 -19.24 14.80 13.59
N ASP A 24 -17.91 14.69 13.54
CA ASP A 24 -17.20 13.64 14.28
C ASP A 24 -17.31 13.84 15.79
N ILE A 25 -17.23 15.07 16.27
CA ILE A 25 -17.40 15.39 17.69
C ILE A 25 -18.85 15.16 18.11
N GLU A 26 -19.82 15.68 17.36
CA GLU A 26 -21.25 15.57 17.67
C GLU A 26 -21.71 14.11 17.74
N THR A 27 -21.27 13.29 16.78
CA THR A 27 -21.63 11.87 16.74
C THR A 27 -20.92 11.07 17.84
N ALA A 28 -19.69 11.42 18.20
CA ALA A 28 -19.00 10.82 19.34
C ALA A 28 -19.64 11.21 20.68
N ARG A 29 -20.21 12.42 20.80
CA ARG A 29 -20.91 12.88 22.03
C ARG A 29 -22.11 11.99 22.38
N LEU A 30 -22.77 11.39 21.39
CA LEU A 30 -23.88 10.46 21.62
C LEU A 30 -23.48 9.23 22.46
N PHE A 31 -22.19 8.90 22.49
CA PHE A 31 -21.63 7.75 23.22
C PHE A 31 -20.86 8.14 24.48
N HIS A 32 -20.79 9.43 24.81
CA HIS A 32 -19.99 9.95 25.92
C HIS A 32 -20.86 10.48 27.05
N VAL A 33 -20.49 10.16 28.28
CA VAL A 33 -21.07 10.69 29.51
C VAL A 33 -19.98 11.44 30.29
N PRO A 34 -20.14 12.76 30.54
CA PRO A 34 -19.20 13.53 31.35
C PRO A 34 -19.04 12.94 32.77
N PRO A 35 -17.85 13.05 33.41
CA PRO A 35 -16.72 13.90 33.02
C PRO A 35 -15.71 13.28 32.05
N LYS A 36 -15.52 11.95 31.99
CA LYS A 36 -14.54 11.28 31.09
C LYS A 36 -14.91 9.83 30.75
N HIS A 37 -16.15 9.53 30.39
CA HIS A 37 -16.58 8.13 30.26
C HIS A 37 -17.28 7.85 28.93
N PHE A 38 -16.77 6.84 28.22
CA PHE A 38 -17.49 6.12 27.17
C PHE A 38 -18.04 4.84 27.81
N PRO A 39 -19.26 4.85 28.39
CA PRO A 39 -19.76 3.76 29.24
C PRO A 39 -19.89 2.43 28.48
N LEU A 40 -20.13 2.50 27.17
CA LEU A 40 -20.24 1.31 26.32
C LEU A 40 -18.89 0.67 25.98
N ARG A 41 -17.78 1.24 26.47
CA ARG A 41 -16.44 0.69 26.19
C ARG A 41 -16.26 -0.72 26.72
N GLU A 42 -16.82 -1.00 27.89
CA GLU A 42 -16.75 -2.28 28.60
C GLU A 42 -18.05 -3.08 28.50
N TRP A 43 -19.05 -2.57 27.78
CA TRP A 43 -20.32 -3.27 27.62
C TRP A 43 -20.11 -4.54 26.79
N TRP A 44 -20.51 -5.69 27.36
CA TRP A 44 -20.15 -7.00 26.84
C TRP A 44 -20.46 -7.24 25.36
N PRO A 45 -21.56 -6.74 24.75
CA PRO A 45 -21.80 -6.95 23.31
C PRO A 45 -20.77 -6.21 22.45
N VAL A 46 -20.36 -5.00 22.88
CA VAL A 46 -19.37 -4.18 22.19
C VAL A 46 -17.98 -4.82 22.32
N VAL A 47 -17.66 -5.36 23.49
CA VAL A 47 -16.42 -6.12 23.73
C VAL A 47 -16.40 -7.40 22.90
N ALA A 48 -17.49 -8.18 22.89
CA ALA A 48 -17.59 -9.41 22.12
C ALA A 48 -17.44 -9.18 20.60
N ILE A 49 -18.06 -8.11 20.07
CA ILE A 49 -17.84 -7.70 18.68
C ILE A 49 -16.36 -7.33 18.45
N TYR A 50 -15.76 -6.56 19.35
CA TYR A 50 -14.34 -6.19 19.23
C TYR A 50 -13.41 -7.41 19.21
N GLU A 51 -13.59 -8.36 20.12
CA GLU A 51 -12.73 -9.54 20.25
C GLU A 51 -12.92 -10.57 19.13
N SER A 52 -14.11 -10.61 18.52
CA SER A 52 -14.39 -11.54 17.42
C SER A 52 -13.82 -11.07 16.06
N VAL A 53 -13.62 -9.78 15.84
CA VAL A 53 -13.17 -9.24 14.54
C VAL A 53 -11.81 -9.79 14.09
N PRO A 54 -10.77 -9.89 14.95
CA PRO A 54 -9.49 -10.49 14.58
C PRO A 54 -9.56 -11.94 14.10
N VAL A 55 -10.64 -12.68 14.41
CA VAL A 55 -10.84 -14.06 13.96
C VAL A 55 -11.11 -14.12 12.45
N ILE A 56 -11.76 -13.10 11.87
CA ILE A 56 -12.17 -13.08 10.46
C ILE A 56 -10.97 -13.21 9.49
N PRO A 57 -9.88 -12.42 9.62
CA PRO A 57 -8.67 -12.60 8.80
C PRO A 57 -8.06 -14.00 8.95
N TRP A 58 -7.96 -14.54 10.17
CA TRP A 58 -7.38 -15.86 10.40
C TRP A 58 -8.20 -16.98 9.76
N LEU A 59 -9.53 -16.96 9.91
CA LEU A 59 -10.41 -17.90 9.22
C LEU A 59 -10.33 -17.76 7.71
N THR A 60 -10.16 -16.53 7.20
CA THR A 60 -9.97 -16.30 5.76
C THR A 60 -8.66 -16.90 5.28
N VAL A 61 -7.55 -16.71 6.00
CA VAL A 61 -6.25 -17.31 5.66
C VAL A 61 -6.33 -18.84 5.71
N ALA A 62 -6.93 -19.41 6.75
CA ALA A 62 -7.14 -20.85 6.85
C ALA A 62 -7.99 -21.38 5.69
N GLY A 63 -9.09 -20.69 5.35
CA GLY A 63 -9.94 -21.04 4.21
C GLY A 63 -9.21 -20.95 2.87
N LEU A 64 -8.33 -19.97 2.68
CA LEU A 64 -7.48 -19.86 1.49
C LEU A 64 -6.51 -21.04 1.38
N ILE A 65 -5.86 -21.43 2.48
CA ILE A 65 -4.98 -22.62 2.52
C ILE A 65 -5.79 -23.86 2.11
N VAL A 66 -6.94 -24.11 2.75
CA VAL A 66 -7.81 -25.24 2.42
C VAL A 66 -8.24 -25.20 0.95
N ALA A 67 -8.60 -24.04 0.41
CA ALA A 67 -9.00 -23.88 -1.00
C ALA A 67 -7.86 -24.18 -2.00
N THR A 68 -6.60 -24.10 -1.57
CA THR A 68 -5.44 -24.45 -2.41
C THR A 68 -5.09 -25.94 -2.40
N LEU A 69 -5.45 -26.70 -1.36
CA LEU A 69 -5.12 -28.13 -1.24
C LEU A 69 -5.63 -29.00 -2.41
N PRO A 70 -6.86 -28.83 -2.94
CA PRO A 70 -7.35 -29.55 -4.13
C PRO A 70 -6.52 -29.37 -5.41
N TRP A 71 -5.65 -28.37 -5.45
CA TRP A 71 -4.72 -28.14 -6.55
C TRP A 71 -3.39 -28.86 -6.39
N LEU A 72 -3.05 -29.26 -5.16
CA LEU A 72 -1.84 -30.01 -4.82
C LEU A 72 -2.12 -31.52 -4.72
N ILE A 73 -3.34 -31.90 -4.34
CA ILE A 73 -3.73 -33.28 -4.05
C ILE A 73 -4.76 -33.76 -5.09
N PRO A 74 -4.40 -34.66 -6.03
CA PRO A 74 -5.29 -35.13 -7.10
C PRO A 74 -6.62 -35.73 -6.59
N ALA A 75 -6.58 -36.45 -5.47
CA ALA A 75 -7.78 -37.07 -4.86
C ALA A 75 -8.85 -36.05 -4.43
N LEU A 76 -8.47 -34.78 -4.23
CA LEU A 76 -9.38 -33.71 -3.81
C LEU A 76 -9.90 -32.88 -4.99
N ALA A 77 -9.64 -33.26 -6.25
CA ALA A 77 -9.92 -32.44 -7.42
C ALA A 77 -11.39 -31.98 -7.56
N ARG A 78 -12.37 -32.74 -7.05
CA ARG A 78 -13.79 -32.36 -7.05
C ARG A 78 -14.12 -31.11 -6.23
N PHE A 79 -13.25 -30.74 -5.29
CA PHE A 79 -13.41 -29.57 -4.42
C PHE A 79 -12.63 -28.34 -4.91
N ARG A 80 -12.13 -28.36 -6.15
CA ARG A 80 -11.34 -27.25 -6.68
C ARG A 80 -12.16 -25.98 -6.77
N VAL A 81 -11.74 -24.98 -6.00
CA VAL A 81 -12.17 -23.61 -6.17
C VAL A 81 -11.38 -22.97 -7.32
N ARG A 82 -12.06 -22.14 -8.12
CA ARG A 82 -11.42 -21.39 -9.21
C ARG A 82 -10.29 -20.53 -8.65
N ARG A 83 -9.07 -20.62 -9.23
CA ARG A 83 -7.88 -19.85 -8.78
C ARG A 83 -8.14 -18.35 -8.67
N ALA A 84 -8.90 -17.79 -9.60
CA ALA A 84 -9.29 -16.37 -9.58
C ALA A 84 -10.05 -15.97 -8.30
N VAL A 85 -10.84 -16.88 -7.71
CA VAL A 85 -11.56 -16.64 -6.44
C VAL A 85 -10.58 -16.63 -5.27
N ILE A 86 -9.64 -17.58 -5.23
CA ILE A 86 -8.60 -17.65 -4.19
C ILE A 86 -7.77 -16.36 -4.21
N VAL A 87 -7.30 -15.96 -5.40
CA VAL A 87 -6.52 -14.72 -5.60
C VAL A 87 -7.34 -13.49 -5.24
N TYR A 88 -8.61 -13.43 -5.63
CA TYR A 88 -9.50 -12.31 -5.34
C TYR A 88 -9.71 -12.11 -3.83
N VAL A 89 -10.01 -13.18 -3.08
CA VAL A 89 -10.21 -13.11 -1.63
C VAL A 89 -8.91 -12.73 -0.93
N ALA A 90 -7.79 -13.37 -1.30
CA ALA A 90 -6.47 -13.05 -0.75
C ALA A 90 -6.08 -11.59 -0.97
N LEU A 91 -6.21 -11.09 -2.21
CA LEU A 91 -5.88 -9.70 -2.54
C LEU A 91 -6.83 -8.71 -1.87
N SER A 92 -8.11 -9.03 -1.73
CA SER A 92 -9.07 -8.13 -1.07
C SER A 92 -8.73 -7.96 0.42
N LEU A 93 -8.30 -9.04 1.10
CA LEU A 93 -7.85 -8.99 2.50
C LEU A 93 -6.51 -8.27 2.65
N ALA A 94 -5.56 -8.58 1.77
CA ALA A 94 -4.22 -8.00 1.82
C ALA A 94 -4.22 -6.50 1.49
N VAL A 95 -5.00 -6.08 0.48
CA VAL A 95 -5.01 -4.68 0.01
C VAL A 95 -5.94 -3.81 0.85
N GLY A 96 -7.17 -4.25 1.14
CA GLY A 96 -8.16 -3.41 1.83
C GLY A 96 -7.84 -3.22 3.31
N PRO A 97 -8.07 -4.22 4.18
CA PRO A 97 -7.76 -4.11 5.60
C PRO A 97 -6.26 -4.08 5.90
N GLY A 98 -5.47 -4.95 5.25
CA GLY A 98 -4.03 -5.07 5.50
C GLY A 98 -3.25 -3.81 5.13
N LEU A 99 -3.13 -3.54 3.83
CA LEU A 99 -2.31 -2.47 3.28
C LEU A 99 -2.92 -1.09 3.50
N LEU A 100 -4.10 -0.82 2.93
CA LEU A 100 -4.63 0.54 2.87
C LEU A 100 -5.10 1.01 4.24
N SER A 101 -5.88 0.19 4.94
CA SER A 101 -6.48 0.61 6.22
C SER A 101 -5.45 0.62 7.34
N ASN A 102 -4.81 -0.53 7.61
CA ASN A 102 -3.88 -0.63 8.73
C ASN A 102 -2.46 -0.18 8.40
N GLY A 103 -1.88 -0.62 7.28
CA GLY A 103 -0.48 -0.33 6.95
C GLY A 103 -0.21 1.11 6.50
N LEU A 104 -1.11 1.69 5.70
CA LEU A 104 -0.92 3.01 5.08
C LEU A 104 -1.56 4.12 5.91
N LEU A 105 -2.85 4.02 6.23
CA LEU A 105 -3.57 5.12 6.88
C LEU A 105 -3.33 5.12 8.39
N LYS A 106 -3.65 4.02 9.08
CA LYS A 106 -3.66 3.96 10.56
C LYS A 106 -2.34 4.30 11.22
N GLU A 107 -1.22 3.89 10.61
CA GLU A 107 0.13 4.16 11.13
C GLU A 107 0.67 5.54 10.76
N ASN A 108 0.10 6.23 9.75
CA ASN A 108 0.70 7.45 9.20
C ASN A 108 -0.21 8.69 9.25
N TRP A 109 -1.45 8.58 9.76
CA TRP A 109 -2.39 9.70 9.80
C TRP A 109 -2.29 10.56 11.07
N GLY A 110 -1.82 9.98 12.19
CA GLY A 110 -1.54 10.68 13.45
C GLY A 110 -2.72 11.35 14.15
N ARG A 111 -3.96 11.03 13.75
CA ARG A 111 -5.21 11.55 14.33
C ARG A 111 -5.53 10.93 15.69
N ALA A 112 -5.78 11.76 16.70
CA ALA A 112 -6.20 11.32 18.04
C ALA A 112 -7.57 10.65 18.04
N ARG A 113 -7.79 9.72 18.99
CA ARG A 113 -9.08 9.04 19.19
C ARG A 113 -10.03 9.90 20.02
N PRO A 114 -11.36 9.71 19.93
CA PRO A 114 -12.33 10.46 20.74
C PRO A 114 -12.00 10.48 22.23
N ALA A 115 -11.69 9.32 22.84
CA ALA A 115 -11.37 9.23 24.26
C ALA A 115 -10.06 9.94 24.69
N GLN A 116 -9.32 10.55 23.75
CA GLN A 116 -8.03 11.19 24.02
C GLN A 116 -8.06 12.72 23.87
N ILE A 117 -9.13 13.32 23.35
CA ILE A 117 -9.16 14.75 23.07
C ILE A 117 -9.77 15.59 24.21
N VAL A 118 -9.44 16.88 24.25
CA VAL A 118 -9.90 17.85 25.27
C VAL A 118 -11.41 17.87 25.46
N GLU A 119 -12.16 17.79 24.37
CA GLU A 119 -13.62 17.83 24.34
C GLU A 119 -14.27 16.65 25.09
N PHE A 120 -13.53 15.56 25.26
CA PHE A 120 -13.93 14.37 26.02
C PHE A 120 -13.03 14.15 27.25
N GLY A 121 -12.36 15.21 27.72
CA GLY A 121 -11.53 15.22 28.92
C GLY A 121 -10.15 14.58 28.79
N GLY A 122 -9.69 14.31 27.56
CA GLY A 122 -8.31 13.91 27.29
C GLY A 122 -7.37 15.12 27.07
N PRO A 123 -6.06 14.88 26.87
CA PRO A 123 -5.07 15.96 26.73
C PRO A 123 -4.78 16.39 25.27
N LYS A 124 -5.36 15.73 24.26
CA LYS A 124 -4.99 15.92 22.84
C LYS A 124 -5.91 16.88 22.10
N ALA A 125 -5.44 17.46 21.01
CA ALA A 125 -6.28 18.27 20.14
C ALA A 125 -7.11 17.41 19.18
N PHE A 126 -8.32 17.88 18.84
CA PHE A 126 -9.10 17.34 17.74
C PHE A 126 -8.48 17.69 16.38
N SER A 127 -8.58 16.79 15.41
CA SER A 127 -8.21 17.04 14.02
C SER A 127 -9.24 16.48 13.04
N SER A 128 -9.38 17.12 11.88
CA SER A 128 -10.24 16.64 10.79
C SER A 128 -9.72 15.33 10.18
N ALA A 129 -10.63 14.54 9.61
CA ALA A 129 -10.35 13.26 8.99
C ALA A 129 -9.44 13.36 7.76
N ILE A 130 -9.54 14.42 6.97
CA ILE A 130 -8.82 14.54 5.69
C ILE A 130 -7.39 15.08 5.89
N ILE A 131 -7.10 15.67 7.04
CA ILE A 131 -5.82 16.33 7.33
C ILE A 131 -5.01 15.45 8.29
N PRO A 132 -3.82 14.98 7.90
CA PRO A 132 -2.92 14.29 8.81
C PRO A 132 -2.56 15.16 10.02
N ALA A 133 -2.48 14.55 11.19
CA ALA A 133 -2.18 15.22 12.46
C ALA A 133 -0.92 14.63 13.12
N LYS A 134 -0.45 15.26 14.20
CA LYS A 134 0.73 14.82 14.97
C LYS A 134 0.40 14.45 16.43
N GLU A 135 -0.89 14.34 16.74
CA GLU A 135 -1.40 14.10 18.10
C GLU A 135 -1.20 12.65 18.57
N CYS A 136 -0.98 11.73 17.64
CA CYS A 136 -0.86 10.31 17.91
C CYS A 136 0.37 9.71 17.19
N PRO A 137 1.28 9.03 17.92
CA PRO A 137 2.52 8.54 17.32
C PRO A 137 2.36 7.24 16.51
N ALA A 138 1.40 6.37 16.84
CA ALA A 138 1.16 5.11 16.14
C ALA A 138 -0.23 4.54 16.46
N ASN A 139 -0.73 3.61 15.61
CA ASN A 139 -2.02 2.92 15.80
C ASN A 139 -3.20 3.90 16.06
N CYS A 140 -3.32 4.92 15.21
CA CYS A 140 -4.17 6.08 15.42
C CYS A 140 -5.63 5.85 14.95
N ALA A 141 -6.45 6.89 15.01
CA ALA A 141 -7.89 6.77 14.75
C ALA A 141 -8.20 6.53 13.26
N PHE A 142 -7.58 7.25 12.33
CA PHE A 142 -7.97 7.21 10.92
C PHE A 142 -7.17 6.18 10.11
N VAL A 143 -7.76 5.20 9.42
CA VAL A 143 -9.18 4.76 9.44
C VAL A 143 -9.39 3.61 10.44
N SER A 144 -10.66 3.25 10.68
CA SER A 144 -10.99 2.15 11.59
C SER A 144 -10.64 0.78 10.98
N GLY A 145 -9.56 0.18 11.48
CA GLY A 145 -9.13 -1.17 11.08
C GLY A 145 -10.17 -2.28 11.38
N HIS A 146 -10.95 -2.17 12.45
CA HIS A 146 -12.00 -3.16 12.76
C HIS A 146 -13.17 -3.04 11.80
N ALA A 147 -13.60 -1.80 11.52
CA ALA A 147 -14.63 -1.55 10.51
C ALA A 147 -14.15 -2.00 9.12
N ALA A 148 -12.88 -1.79 8.78
CA ALA A 148 -12.28 -2.26 7.53
C ALA A 148 -12.42 -3.78 7.34
N VAL A 149 -12.11 -4.57 8.38
CA VAL A 149 -12.32 -6.03 8.37
C VAL A 149 -13.81 -6.40 8.22
N GLY A 150 -14.70 -5.65 8.87
CA GLY A 150 -16.15 -5.84 8.70
C GLY A 150 -16.62 -5.57 7.26
N PHE A 151 -16.20 -4.46 6.66
CA PHE A 151 -16.52 -4.12 5.27
C PHE A 151 -15.85 -5.05 4.26
N PHE A 152 -14.73 -5.68 4.61
CA PHE A 152 -14.09 -6.72 3.78
C PHE A 152 -15.02 -7.91 3.51
N LEU A 153 -16.04 -8.16 4.35
CA LEU A 153 -17.05 -9.20 4.10
C LEU A 153 -17.83 -9.01 2.78
N VAL A 154 -17.88 -7.78 2.25
CA VAL A 154 -18.43 -7.51 0.91
C VAL A 154 -17.71 -8.33 -0.16
N THR A 155 -16.43 -8.67 0.05
CA THR A 155 -15.65 -9.54 -0.84
C THR A 155 -16.39 -10.84 -1.14
N PHE A 156 -16.87 -11.53 -0.10
CA PHE A 156 -17.61 -12.78 -0.22
C PHE A 156 -19.00 -12.56 -0.81
N ALA A 157 -19.69 -11.49 -0.41
CA ALA A 157 -21.01 -11.15 -0.94
C ALA A 157 -20.99 -10.95 -2.47
N LEU A 158 -19.92 -10.37 -3.02
CA LEU A 158 -19.79 -10.15 -4.46
C LEU A 158 -19.58 -11.46 -5.25
N LEU A 159 -19.20 -12.57 -4.62
CA LEU A 159 -19.09 -13.88 -5.27
C LEU A 159 -20.45 -14.51 -5.59
N ALA A 160 -21.53 -14.04 -4.95
CA ALA A 160 -22.88 -14.49 -5.25
C ALA A 160 -23.31 -14.05 -6.66
N ALA A 161 -24.13 -14.87 -7.33
CA ALA A 161 -24.67 -14.57 -8.64
C ALA A 161 -25.40 -13.20 -8.65
N PRO A 162 -25.28 -12.40 -9.73
CA PRO A 162 -26.00 -11.13 -9.83
C PRO A 162 -27.51 -11.30 -9.64
N GLY A 163 -28.10 -10.55 -8.72
CA GLY A 163 -29.53 -10.64 -8.40
C GLY A 163 -29.83 -10.20 -6.97
N THR A 164 -31.03 -10.52 -6.50
CA THR A 164 -31.52 -10.12 -5.16
C THR A 164 -30.67 -10.69 -4.03
N ARG A 165 -30.23 -11.95 -4.15
CA ARG A 165 -29.36 -12.60 -3.14
C ARG A 165 -28.03 -11.86 -2.95
N ARG A 166 -27.37 -11.47 -4.05
CA ARG A 166 -26.14 -10.67 -3.97
C ARG A 166 -26.38 -9.31 -3.34
N ARG A 167 -27.47 -8.63 -3.70
CA ARG A 167 -27.82 -7.33 -3.11
C ARG A 167 -28.05 -7.45 -1.60
N ALA A 168 -28.79 -8.47 -1.17
CA ALA A 168 -29.02 -8.77 0.24
C ALA A 168 -27.70 -9.10 0.98
N ALA A 169 -26.84 -9.94 0.40
CA ALA A 169 -25.55 -10.27 0.99
C ALA A 169 -24.63 -9.05 1.11
N VAL A 170 -24.61 -8.18 0.10
CA VAL A 170 -23.84 -6.92 0.15
C VAL A 170 -24.40 -6.00 1.23
N ALA A 171 -25.73 -5.85 1.31
CA ALA A 171 -26.37 -5.05 2.35
C ALA A 171 -26.05 -5.58 3.76
N ALA A 172 -26.11 -6.91 3.96
CA ALA A 172 -25.76 -7.55 5.22
C ALA A 172 -24.28 -7.33 5.59
N ALA A 173 -23.36 -7.47 4.63
CA ALA A 173 -21.94 -7.21 4.85
C ALA A 173 -21.64 -5.74 5.17
N VAL A 174 -22.30 -4.80 4.50
CA VAL A 174 -22.21 -3.36 4.81
C VAL A 174 -22.76 -3.08 6.20
N ALA A 175 -23.91 -3.66 6.55
CA ALA A 175 -24.48 -3.52 7.89
C ALA A 175 -23.55 -4.07 8.97
N ALA A 176 -22.95 -5.24 8.76
CA ALA A 176 -21.96 -5.82 9.68
C ALA A 176 -20.76 -4.90 9.88
N GLY A 177 -20.17 -4.36 8.79
CA GLY A 177 -19.08 -3.38 8.87
C GLY A 177 -19.48 -2.11 9.64
N SER A 178 -20.68 -1.60 9.40
CA SER A 178 -21.22 -0.43 10.11
C SER A 178 -21.46 -0.71 11.60
N ILE A 179 -22.00 -1.89 11.96
CA ILE A 179 -22.23 -2.29 13.36
C ILE A 179 -20.89 -2.42 14.11
N ILE A 180 -19.90 -3.07 13.49
CA ILE A 180 -18.54 -3.15 14.04
C ILE A 180 -17.97 -1.74 14.24
N GLY A 181 -18.15 -0.86 13.25
CA GLY A 181 -17.76 0.55 13.34
C GLY A 181 -18.43 1.28 14.51
N LEU A 182 -19.76 1.16 14.63
CA LEU A 182 -20.54 1.76 15.72
C LEU A 182 -20.05 1.29 17.09
N GLY A 183 -19.72 0.00 17.26
CA GLY A 183 -19.09 -0.50 18.49
C GLY A 183 -17.77 0.21 18.81
N ARG A 184 -16.97 0.54 17.79
CA ARG A 184 -15.71 1.29 17.97
C ARG A 184 -15.93 2.78 18.30
N MET A 185 -16.99 3.40 17.79
CA MET A 185 -17.42 4.75 18.23
C MET A 185 -17.89 4.72 19.68
N ALA A 186 -18.70 3.71 20.03
CA ALA A 186 -19.20 3.51 21.39
C ALA A 186 -18.08 3.32 22.42
N GLN A 187 -16.95 2.75 22.01
CA GLN A 187 -15.72 2.64 22.81
C GLN A 187 -14.89 3.92 22.90
N GLY A 188 -15.28 5.00 22.22
CA GLY A 188 -14.49 6.23 22.08
C GLY A 188 -13.18 6.01 21.31
N SER A 189 -13.12 4.99 20.47
CA SER A 189 -11.88 4.56 19.79
C SER A 189 -11.74 5.05 18.36
N HIS A 190 -12.85 5.40 17.70
CA HIS A 190 -12.88 5.83 16.30
C HIS A 190 -13.99 6.87 16.05
N TRP A 191 -13.78 7.71 15.05
CA TRP A 191 -14.72 8.74 14.58
C TRP A 191 -15.71 8.17 13.55
N LEU A 192 -16.81 8.89 13.29
CA LEU A 192 -17.76 8.51 12.23
C LEU A 192 -17.07 8.49 10.86
N SER A 193 -16.29 9.53 10.56
CA SER A 193 -15.50 9.60 9.33
C SER A 193 -14.54 8.41 9.18
N ASP A 194 -13.87 7.97 10.27
CA ASP A 194 -12.96 6.82 10.24
C ASP A 194 -13.68 5.55 9.74
N ILE A 195 -14.97 5.39 10.05
CA ILE A 195 -15.80 4.25 9.62
C ILE A 195 -16.26 4.42 8.18
N VAL A 196 -16.76 5.62 7.83
CA VAL A 196 -17.22 5.93 6.47
C VAL A 196 -16.11 5.71 5.45
N PHE A 197 -14.90 6.22 5.72
CA PHE A 197 -13.76 6.03 4.83
C PHE A 197 -13.23 4.59 4.82
N ALA A 198 -13.27 3.87 5.96
CA ALA A 198 -13.00 2.43 5.95
C ALA A 198 -13.97 1.68 5.02
N GLY A 199 -15.25 2.05 5.01
CA GLY A 199 -16.25 1.52 4.09
C GLY A 199 -15.91 1.79 2.63
N PHE A 200 -15.69 3.05 2.25
CA PHE A 200 -15.34 3.41 0.87
C PHE A 200 -14.07 2.71 0.38
N ILE A 201 -13.03 2.62 1.21
CA ILE A 201 -11.78 1.96 0.82
C ILE A 201 -12.01 0.47 0.58
N ASN A 202 -12.60 -0.25 1.53
CA ASN A 202 -12.69 -1.71 1.48
C ASN A 202 -13.73 -2.19 0.46
N ILE A 203 -14.87 -1.49 0.34
CA ILE A 203 -15.87 -1.78 -0.69
C ILE A 203 -15.32 -1.46 -2.09
N GLY A 204 -14.58 -0.35 -2.23
CA GLY A 204 -13.94 0.03 -3.49
C GLY A 204 -12.91 -0.99 -3.95
N VAL A 205 -12.06 -1.48 -3.04
CA VAL A 205 -11.09 -2.57 -3.30
C VAL A 205 -11.81 -3.84 -3.72
N ALA A 206 -12.76 -4.33 -2.92
CA ALA A 206 -13.49 -5.56 -3.22
C ALA A 206 -14.22 -5.49 -4.57
N TRP A 207 -14.91 -4.38 -4.85
CA TRP A 207 -15.61 -4.18 -6.12
C TRP A 207 -14.66 -4.14 -7.31
N THR A 208 -13.54 -3.41 -7.18
CA THR A 208 -12.54 -3.28 -8.26
C THR A 208 -11.90 -4.63 -8.56
N LEU A 209 -11.41 -5.34 -7.54
CA LEU A 209 -10.79 -6.65 -7.71
C LEU A 209 -11.79 -7.67 -8.27
N HIS A 210 -13.05 -7.65 -7.83
CA HIS A 210 -14.10 -8.50 -8.39
C HIS A 210 -14.30 -8.22 -9.89
N HIS A 211 -14.36 -6.94 -10.28
CA HIS A 211 -14.55 -6.55 -11.67
C HIS A 211 -13.44 -7.12 -12.58
N TRP A 212 -12.18 -7.03 -12.15
CA TRP A 212 -11.03 -7.44 -12.94
C TRP A 212 -10.74 -8.94 -12.90
N LEU A 213 -10.84 -9.58 -11.73
CA LEU A 213 -10.48 -10.98 -11.52
C LEU A 213 -11.64 -11.94 -11.77
N ILE A 214 -12.87 -11.55 -11.42
CA ILE A 214 -14.03 -12.46 -11.43
C ILE A 214 -14.93 -12.21 -12.63
N ALA A 215 -15.26 -10.94 -12.92
CA ALA A 215 -16.25 -10.60 -13.93
C ALA A 215 -15.68 -10.59 -15.36
N ARG A 216 -14.46 -10.06 -15.55
CA ARG A 216 -13.80 -9.99 -16.87
C ARG A 216 -12.83 -11.15 -17.14
N ASP A 217 -12.34 -11.78 -16.08
CA ASP A 217 -11.28 -12.81 -16.10
C ASP A 217 -10.06 -12.41 -16.95
N GLU A 218 -9.84 -11.10 -17.13
CA GLU A 218 -8.80 -10.56 -18.00
C GLU A 218 -7.43 -10.76 -17.36
N VAL A 219 -7.31 -10.47 -16.05
CA VAL A 219 -6.05 -10.65 -15.30
C VAL A 219 -5.65 -12.13 -15.23
N SER A 220 -6.61 -13.04 -14.98
CA SER A 220 -6.30 -14.47 -14.86
C SER A 220 -5.75 -15.04 -16.15
N ARG A 221 -6.35 -14.69 -17.30
CA ARG A 221 -5.87 -15.08 -18.63
C ARG A 221 -4.49 -14.50 -18.92
N ALA A 222 -4.33 -13.21 -18.66
CA ALA A 222 -3.06 -12.49 -18.77
C ALA A 222 -1.92 -13.13 -17.96
N VAL A 223 -2.19 -13.53 -16.71
CA VAL A 223 -1.21 -14.20 -15.85
C VAL A 223 -0.91 -15.61 -16.37
N ALA A 224 -1.92 -16.36 -16.81
CA ALA A 224 -1.72 -17.70 -17.37
C ALA A 224 -0.84 -17.66 -18.63
N GLU A 225 -1.05 -16.69 -19.52
CA GLU A 225 -0.20 -16.45 -20.68
C GLU A 225 1.22 -16.06 -20.29
N LEU A 226 1.38 -15.16 -19.30
CA LEU A 226 2.69 -14.77 -18.79
C LEU A 226 3.48 -15.98 -18.27
N MET A 227 2.83 -16.85 -17.49
CA MET A 227 3.45 -18.05 -16.90
C MET A 227 4.02 -19.02 -17.94
N GLN A 228 3.48 -19.04 -19.16
CA GLN A 228 3.97 -19.89 -20.24
C GLN A 228 5.20 -19.32 -20.95
N THR A 229 5.55 -18.05 -20.73
CA THR A 229 6.69 -17.41 -21.41
C THR A 229 8.05 -17.83 -20.83
N ARG A 230 9.09 -17.91 -21.68
CA ARG A 230 10.48 -18.08 -21.22
C ARG A 230 10.93 -16.95 -20.28
N SER A 231 10.35 -15.75 -20.47
CA SER A 231 10.63 -14.60 -19.62
C SER A 231 10.21 -14.85 -18.16
N PHE A 232 9.07 -15.51 -17.92
CA PHE A 232 8.59 -15.81 -16.58
C PHE A 232 9.56 -16.69 -15.79
N ARG A 233 10.08 -17.76 -16.40
CA ARG A 233 11.12 -18.61 -15.78
C ARG A 233 12.37 -17.81 -15.42
N ARG A 234 12.82 -16.90 -16.30
CA ARG A 234 13.96 -16.02 -16.01
C ARG A 234 13.72 -15.12 -14.80
N HIS A 235 12.55 -14.48 -14.72
CA HIS A 235 12.19 -13.64 -13.58
C HIS A 235 12.10 -14.46 -12.27
N LEU A 236 11.58 -15.68 -12.33
CA LEU A 236 11.53 -16.58 -11.17
C LEU A 236 12.94 -16.96 -10.69
N MET A 237 13.87 -17.28 -11.59
CA MET A 237 15.26 -17.55 -11.24
C MET A 237 15.97 -16.34 -10.62
N ILE A 238 15.73 -15.13 -11.16
CA ILE A 238 16.26 -13.89 -10.59
C ILE A 238 15.70 -13.69 -9.18
N LEU A 239 14.39 -13.85 -8.99
CA LEU A 239 13.76 -13.75 -7.66
C LEU A 239 14.33 -14.79 -6.70
N ALA A 240 14.51 -16.04 -7.13
CA ALA A 240 15.11 -17.09 -6.32
C ALA A 240 16.55 -16.77 -5.92
N GLY A 241 17.36 -16.24 -6.86
CA GLY A 241 18.73 -15.81 -6.57
C GLY A 241 18.78 -14.65 -5.58
N VAL A 242 17.89 -13.66 -5.72
CA VAL A 242 17.77 -12.54 -4.77
C VAL A 242 17.30 -13.03 -3.40
N ALA A 243 16.34 -13.95 -3.34
CA ALA A 243 15.89 -14.57 -2.11
C ALA A 243 17.04 -15.33 -1.43
N ALA A 244 17.81 -16.12 -2.18
CA ALA A 244 18.99 -16.82 -1.65
C ALA A 244 20.04 -15.85 -1.10
N ALA A 245 20.38 -14.78 -1.84
CA ALA A 245 21.32 -13.76 -1.38
C ALA A 245 20.82 -13.05 -0.11
N THR A 246 19.52 -12.79 -0.04
CA THR A 246 18.87 -12.19 1.14
C THR A 246 18.96 -13.12 2.34
N THR A 247 18.69 -14.42 2.16
CA THR A 247 18.82 -15.42 3.23
C THR A 247 20.27 -15.56 3.71
N LEU A 248 21.25 -15.53 2.80
CA LEU A 248 22.66 -15.53 3.18
C LEU A 248 23.03 -14.27 3.98
N CYS A 249 22.51 -13.11 3.61
CA CYS A 249 22.70 -11.89 4.39
C CYS A 249 22.08 -12.01 5.80
N VAL A 250 20.86 -12.55 5.91
CA VAL A 250 20.20 -12.81 7.21
C VAL A 250 21.02 -13.76 8.08
N ALA A 251 21.56 -14.83 7.49
CA ALA A 251 22.29 -15.85 8.23
C ALA A 251 23.69 -15.39 8.68
N PHE A 252 24.38 -14.56 7.90
CA PHE A 252 25.82 -14.32 8.11
C PHE A 252 26.25 -12.86 8.21
N ILE A 253 25.46 -11.92 7.68
CA ILE A 253 25.90 -10.52 7.50
C ILE A 253 25.13 -9.57 8.42
N ASP A 254 23.84 -9.80 8.58
CA ASP A 254 22.95 -8.84 9.21
C ASP A 254 23.34 -8.54 10.65
N GLU A 255 23.48 -9.54 11.52
CA GLU A 255 23.84 -9.29 12.92
C GLU A 255 25.23 -8.69 13.11
N PRO A 256 26.32 -9.22 12.49
CA PRO A 256 27.65 -8.64 12.65
C PRO A 256 27.71 -7.17 12.20
N VAL A 257 27.12 -6.86 11.04
CA VAL A 257 27.11 -5.49 10.51
C VAL A 257 26.25 -4.58 11.37
N ALA A 258 25.10 -5.06 11.85
CA ALA A 258 24.25 -4.32 12.76
C ALA A 258 25.01 -3.97 14.05
N ARG A 259 25.65 -4.93 14.72
CA ARG A 259 26.46 -4.67 15.93
C ARG A 259 27.64 -3.73 15.67
N TRP A 260 28.23 -3.75 14.46
CA TRP A 260 29.26 -2.80 14.07
C TRP A 260 28.70 -1.38 13.90
N ALA A 261 27.57 -1.23 13.18
CA ALA A 261 26.94 0.06 12.94
C ALA A 261 26.46 0.74 14.25
N ALA A 262 26.04 -0.04 15.24
CA ALA A 262 25.65 0.46 16.56
C ALA A 262 26.77 1.12 17.37
N LYS A 263 28.04 0.90 16.98
CA LYS A 263 29.22 1.50 17.64
C LYS A 263 29.64 2.83 17.02
N ALA A 264 28.95 3.31 15.99
CA ALA A 264 29.32 4.54 15.31
C ALA A 264 29.10 5.77 16.22
N PRO A 265 29.93 6.84 16.07
CA PRO A 265 29.76 8.06 16.85
C PRO A 265 28.41 8.75 16.58
N PRO A 266 27.79 9.42 17.57
CA PRO A 266 26.53 10.14 17.40
C PRO A 266 26.51 11.16 16.25
N ASP A 267 27.60 11.91 16.08
CA ASP A 267 27.70 12.92 15.00
C ASP A 267 27.62 12.30 13.60
N LEU A 268 28.15 11.08 13.45
CA LEU A 268 28.12 10.37 12.19
C LEU A 268 26.69 9.87 11.88
N HIS A 269 25.91 9.50 12.89
CA HIS A 269 24.50 9.14 12.73
C HIS A 269 23.66 10.33 12.22
N VAL A 270 23.89 11.54 12.74
CA VAL A 270 23.19 12.75 12.27
C VAL A 270 23.50 13.03 10.79
N TRP A 271 24.75 12.86 10.38
CA TRP A 271 25.13 13.01 8.97
C TRP A 271 24.48 11.95 8.08
N PHE A 272 24.47 10.69 8.52
CA PHE A 272 23.79 9.63 7.78
C PHE A 272 22.29 9.89 7.62
N GLU A 273 21.62 10.35 8.68
CA GLU A 273 20.19 10.69 8.64
C GLU A 273 19.89 11.77 7.60
N ARG A 274 20.72 12.82 7.54
CA ARG A 274 20.57 13.89 6.53
C ARG A 274 20.68 13.35 5.11
N VAL A 275 21.63 12.47 4.85
CA VAL A 275 21.80 11.84 3.53
C VAL A 275 20.64 10.87 3.25
N ALA A 276 20.22 10.10 4.25
CA ALA A 276 19.14 9.13 4.06
C ALA A 276 17.77 9.77 3.82
N ASN A 277 17.52 10.98 4.33
CA ASN A 277 16.30 11.74 4.08
C ASN A 277 16.05 11.99 2.59
N VAL A 278 17.06 11.90 1.73
CA VAL A 278 16.91 11.91 0.26
C VAL A 278 16.09 10.71 -0.22
N GLY A 279 16.07 9.59 0.49
CA GLY A 279 15.23 8.43 0.17
C GLY A 279 13.79 8.52 0.67
N GLU A 280 13.38 9.64 1.30
CA GLU A 280 12.02 9.80 1.83
C GLU A 280 11.00 10.01 0.69
N SER A 281 10.08 9.06 0.52
CA SER A 281 9.19 9.03 -0.67
C SER A 281 8.17 10.17 -0.75
N THR A 282 7.68 10.68 0.39
CA THR A 282 6.63 11.72 0.45
C THR A 282 6.99 12.96 -0.35
N ARG A 283 8.21 13.47 -0.17
CA ARG A 283 8.70 14.69 -0.84
C ARG A 283 8.74 14.49 -2.35
N TRP A 284 9.23 13.34 -2.80
CA TRP A 284 9.34 13.01 -4.22
C TRP A 284 7.97 12.85 -4.88
N TYR A 285 7.00 12.22 -4.21
CA TYR A 285 5.64 12.12 -4.75
C TYR A 285 5.03 13.49 -5.00
N ILE A 286 5.20 14.43 -4.06
CA ILE A 286 4.72 15.81 -4.22
C ILE A 286 5.42 16.48 -5.40
N ILE A 287 6.76 16.42 -5.46
CA ILE A 287 7.54 17.01 -6.56
C ILE A 287 7.10 16.45 -7.91
N PHE A 288 7.02 15.14 -8.05
CA PHE A 288 6.62 14.52 -9.31
C PHE A 288 5.17 14.85 -9.69
N ALA A 289 4.24 14.87 -8.74
CA ALA A 289 2.85 15.23 -9.00
C ALA A 289 2.71 16.69 -9.45
N LEU A 290 3.41 17.62 -8.79
CA LEU A 290 3.42 19.03 -9.17
C LEU A 290 4.08 19.27 -10.53
N CYS A 291 5.24 18.64 -10.80
CA CYS A 291 5.89 18.69 -12.10
C CYS A 291 4.99 18.14 -13.20
N PHE A 292 4.33 17.01 -12.95
CA PHE A 292 3.36 16.44 -13.89
C PHE A 292 2.22 17.40 -14.16
N ALA A 293 1.58 17.92 -13.12
CA ALA A 293 0.45 18.83 -13.24
C ALA A 293 0.83 20.12 -13.98
N ALA A 294 1.95 20.75 -13.64
CA ALA A 294 2.43 21.97 -14.28
C ALA A 294 2.70 21.75 -15.78
N LEU A 295 3.42 20.68 -16.15
CA LEU A 295 3.71 20.36 -17.55
C LEU A 295 2.44 19.98 -18.32
N TRP A 296 1.55 19.22 -17.70
CA TRP A 296 0.28 18.82 -18.31
C TRP A 296 -0.66 20.01 -18.53
N LEU A 297 -0.74 20.95 -17.57
CA LEU A 297 -1.48 22.20 -17.72
C LEU A 297 -0.83 23.09 -18.79
N GLY A 298 0.51 23.18 -18.84
CA GLY A 298 1.23 23.89 -19.90
C GLY A 298 0.86 23.39 -21.29
N ALA A 299 0.68 22.07 -21.46
CA ALA A 299 0.21 21.51 -22.72
C ALA A 299 -1.22 21.97 -23.09
N LYS A 300 -2.09 22.23 -22.11
CA LYS A 300 -3.47 22.68 -22.32
C LYS A 300 -3.57 24.16 -22.73
N VAL A 301 -2.57 24.96 -22.39
CA VAL A 301 -2.53 26.41 -22.72
C VAL A 301 -2.14 26.66 -24.17
N ALA A 302 -1.49 25.71 -24.86
CA ALA A 302 -1.02 25.87 -26.24
C ALA A 302 -1.58 24.81 -27.21
N PRO A 303 -2.91 24.60 -27.27
CA PRO A 303 -3.51 23.51 -28.03
C PRO A 303 -3.18 23.61 -29.53
N GLY A 304 -2.91 22.48 -30.18
CA GLY A 304 -2.59 22.37 -31.60
C GLY A 304 -1.16 22.76 -31.98
N THR A 305 -0.30 23.12 -31.02
CA THR A 305 1.06 23.60 -31.29
C THR A 305 2.14 22.54 -31.04
N ALA A 306 3.34 22.76 -31.59
CA ALA A 306 4.52 21.96 -31.23
C ALA A 306 4.82 22.00 -29.72
N ARG A 307 4.49 23.11 -29.05
CA ARG A 307 4.66 23.23 -27.59
C ARG A 307 3.73 22.29 -26.83
N GLU A 308 2.48 22.10 -27.26
CA GLU A 308 1.58 21.11 -26.62
C GLU A 308 2.22 19.71 -26.61
N LEU A 309 2.81 19.29 -27.73
CA LEU A 309 3.45 17.99 -27.83
C LEU A 309 4.70 17.89 -26.94
N GLN A 310 5.51 18.95 -26.87
CA GLN A 310 6.68 19.02 -25.99
C GLN A 310 6.29 18.93 -24.50
N PHE A 311 5.30 19.72 -24.07
CA PHE A 311 4.81 19.69 -22.69
C PHE A 311 4.18 18.34 -22.33
N LYS A 312 3.44 17.71 -23.26
CA LYS A 312 2.95 16.34 -23.09
C LYS A 312 4.10 15.35 -22.93
N ALA A 313 5.11 15.39 -23.80
CA ALA A 313 6.29 14.55 -23.70
C ALA A 313 6.96 14.70 -22.34
N TRP A 314 7.31 15.92 -21.93
CA TRP A 314 7.97 16.17 -20.66
C TRP A 314 7.12 15.75 -19.47
N SER A 315 5.79 15.92 -19.50
CA SER A 315 4.91 15.46 -18.42
C SER A 315 4.99 13.94 -18.18
N MET A 316 5.34 13.15 -19.19
CA MET A 316 5.46 11.69 -19.01
C MET A 316 6.66 11.31 -18.14
N LEU A 317 7.70 12.14 -18.04
CA LEU A 317 8.90 11.86 -17.24
C LEU A 317 8.62 11.83 -15.73
N PRO A 318 8.04 12.88 -15.10
CA PRO A 318 7.69 12.82 -13.69
C PRO A 318 6.57 11.80 -13.42
N LEU A 319 5.66 11.57 -14.37
CA LEU A 319 4.65 10.51 -14.24
C LEU A 319 5.29 9.12 -14.15
N TYR A 320 6.32 8.86 -14.97
CA TYR A 320 7.09 7.62 -14.93
C TYR A 320 7.79 7.43 -13.58
N LEU A 321 8.51 8.46 -13.10
CA LEU A 321 9.23 8.41 -11.82
C LEU A 321 8.26 8.22 -10.64
N PHE A 322 7.13 8.92 -10.65
CA PHE A 322 6.05 8.74 -9.68
C PHE A 322 5.56 7.30 -9.68
N ALA A 323 5.20 6.77 -10.84
CA ALA A 323 4.64 5.43 -10.95
C ALA A 323 5.64 4.33 -10.56
N ALA A 324 6.91 4.44 -10.98
CA ALA A 324 7.96 3.50 -10.58
C ALA A 324 8.18 3.48 -9.06
N THR A 325 8.25 4.66 -8.45
CA THR A 325 8.43 4.81 -7.00
C THR A 325 7.21 4.29 -6.24
N ALA A 326 5.99 4.59 -6.72
CA ALA A 326 4.74 4.15 -6.12
C ALA A 326 4.60 2.62 -6.15
N VAL A 327 4.90 1.98 -7.28
CA VAL A 327 4.89 0.52 -7.40
C VAL A 327 5.90 -0.12 -6.44
N ALA A 328 7.12 0.40 -6.36
CA ALA A 328 8.14 -0.09 -5.43
C ALA A 328 7.73 0.09 -3.96
N GLY A 329 7.14 1.24 -3.62
CA GLY A 329 6.65 1.55 -2.27
C GLY A 329 5.51 0.63 -1.85
N LEU A 330 4.50 0.45 -2.70
CA LEU A 330 3.35 -0.42 -2.45
C LEU A 330 3.78 -1.88 -2.27
N ALA A 331 4.67 -2.39 -3.13
CA ALA A 331 5.26 -3.72 -2.98
C ALA A 331 6.03 -3.84 -1.66
N GLY A 332 6.81 -2.82 -1.30
CA GLY A 332 7.52 -2.77 -0.03
C GLY A 332 6.62 -2.86 1.18
N ILE A 333 5.53 -2.07 1.23
CA ILE A 333 4.61 -2.09 2.37
C ILE A 333 3.92 -3.45 2.48
N LEU A 334 3.47 -4.05 1.37
CA LEU A 334 2.86 -5.39 1.38
C LEU A 334 3.80 -6.44 1.98
N LEU A 335 5.07 -6.42 1.57
CA LEU A 335 6.06 -7.37 2.07
C LEU A 335 6.45 -7.09 3.53
N LYS A 336 6.49 -5.82 3.94
CA LYS A 336 6.68 -5.45 5.35
C LYS A 336 5.62 -6.08 6.24
N ILE A 337 4.36 -5.94 5.85
CA ILE A 337 3.24 -6.55 6.58
C ILE A 337 3.40 -8.07 6.59
N LEU A 338 3.66 -8.66 5.42
CA LEU A 338 3.77 -10.12 5.28
C LEU A 338 4.85 -10.72 6.18
N PHE A 339 6.07 -10.17 6.15
CA PHE A 339 7.22 -10.75 6.84
C PHE A 339 7.29 -10.34 8.32
N GLY A 340 6.88 -9.11 8.66
CA GLY A 340 6.86 -8.68 10.06
C GLY A 340 8.25 -8.73 10.74
N ARG A 341 9.32 -8.34 10.05
CA ARG A 341 10.69 -8.46 10.58
C ARG A 341 11.03 -7.38 11.60
N ALA A 342 11.58 -7.79 12.75
CA ALA A 342 12.12 -6.90 13.77
C ALA A 342 13.21 -5.96 13.20
N ARG A 343 13.19 -4.70 13.64
CA ARG A 343 14.26 -3.73 13.31
C ARG A 343 15.53 -4.05 14.09
N PRO A 344 16.71 -3.62 13.61
CA PRO A 344 17.94 -3.79 14.36
C PRO A 344 17.84 -3.20 15.78
N GLY A 345 17.20 -2.03 15.96
CA GLY A 345 16.94 -1.43 17.28
C GLY A 345 16.37 -2.42 18.31
N VAL A 346 15.41 -3.25 17.88
CA VAL A 346 14.77 -4.27 18.72
C VAL A 346 15.76 -5.38 19.04
N PHE A 347 16.50 -5.86 18.03
CA PHE A 347 17.54 -6.88 18.20
C PHE A 347 18.59 -6.53 19.26
N LEU A 348 19.09 -5.28 19.34
CA LEU A 348 20.05 -4.92 20.41
C LEU A 348 19.39 -4.92 21.79
N SER A 349 18.13 -4.49 21.86
CA SER A 349 17.45 -4.31 23.15
C SER A 349 16.93 -5.61 23.75
N SER A 350 16.47 -6.55 22.91
CA SER A 350 15.75 -7.75 23.35
C SER A 350 16.29 -9.05 22.74
N GLY A 351 17.32 -9.00 21.89
CA GLY A 351 17.85 -10.16 21.17
C GLY A 351 16.97 -10.67 20.02
N ASP A 352 15.84 -10.01 19.74
CA ASP A 352 14.88 -10.46 18.74
C ASP A 352 15.18 -9.86 17.35
N ALA A 353 15.71 -10.71 16.46
CA ALA A 353 15.89 -10.42 15.03
C ALA A 353 14.86 -11.16 14.14
N GLY A 354 13.83 -11.74 14.75
CA GLY A 354 12.92 -12.68 14.13
C GLY A 354 11.87 -12.07 13.19
N PHE A 355 11.11 -12.97 12.56
CA PHE A 355 9.97 -12.67 11.72
C PHE A 355 8.68 -12.96 12.49
N HIS A 356 7.84 -11.94 12.62
CA HIS A 356 6.60 -12.03 13.39
C HIS A 356 5.37 -12.29 12.53
N TRP A 357 5.51 -12.28 11.20
CA TRP A 357 4.50 -12.57 10.16
C TRP A 357 3.17 -11.80 10.30
N LEU A 358 2.71 -11.13 9.24
CA LEU A 358 1.45 -10.36 9.27
C LEU A 358 1.42 -9.26 10.36
N SER A 359 2.58 -8.65 10.65
CA SER A 359 2.67 -7.59 11.66
C SER A 359 2.35 -6.23 11.07
N LEU A 360 1.64 -5.41 11.84
CA LEU A 360 1.28 -4.04 11.47
C LEU A 360 2.03 -3.00 12.31
N THR A 361 2.87 -3.44 13.25
CA THR A 361 3.58 -2.52 14.16
C THR A 361 4.89 -2.04 13.55
N ALA A 362 5.18 -0.75 13.65
CA ALA A 362 6.38 -0.15 13.05
C ALA A 362 7.72 -0.80 13.48
N LYS A 363 7.77 -1.40 14.69
CA LYS A 363 8.94 -2.11 15.24
C LYS A 363 9.28 -3.38 14.47
N PHE A 364 8.26 -4.03 13.89
CA PHE A 364 8.38 -5.27 13.13
C PHE A 364 8.21 -5.04 11.63
N MET A 365 8.47 -3.81 11.14
CA MET A 365 8.32 -3.44 9.73
C MET A 365 9.67 -3.05 9.13
N SER A 366 10.72 -3.84 9.42
CA SER A 366 12.08 -3.59 8.89
C SER A 366 12.23 -4.03 7.44
N PHE A 367 11.90 -5.29 7.15
CA PHE A 367 12.11 -5.91 5.83
C PHE A 367 10.89 -5.73 4.92
N PRO A 368 11.05 -5.28 3.66
CA PRO A 368 12.24 -4.69 3.03
C PRO A 368 12.37 -3.18 3.32
N SER A 369 13.56 -2.60 3.12
CA SER A 369 13.77 -1.17 3.40
C SER A 369 13.01 -0.24 2.43
N GLY A 370 12.16 0.63 2.97
CA GLY A 370 11.37 1.58 2.16
C GLY A 370 12.23 2.65 1.46
N HIS A 371 13.24 3.17 2.16
CA HIS A 371 14.21 4.13 1.56
C HIS A 371 14.96 3.48 0.39
N ALA A 372 15.35 2.21 0.54
CA ALA A 372 16.02 1.46 -0.53
C ALA A 372 15.14 1.29 -1.77
N ASN A 373 13.85 0.98 -1.58
CA ASN A 373 12.88 0.90 -2.67
C ASN A 373 12.80 2.22 -3.43
N THR A 374 12.60 3.32 -2.70
CA THR A 374 12.38 4.65 -3.27
C THR A 374 13.60 5.17 -4.02
N ILE A 375 14.77 5.21 -3.36
CA ILE A 375 15.97 5.77 -3.97
C ILE A 375 16.40 4.95 -5.19
N THR A 376 16.28 3.61 -5.13
CA THR A 376 16.68 2.75 -6.23
C THR A 376 15.71 2.89 -7.41
N ALA A 377 14.39 2.90 -7.17
CA ALA A 377 13.41 3.11 -8.24
C ALA A 377 13.62 4.46 -8.94
N MET A 378 13.88 5.52 -8.17
CA MET A 378 14.11 6.86 -8.69
C MET A 378 15.42 6.96 -9.48
N MET A 379 16.54 6.51 -8.93
CA MET A 379 17.85 6.62 -9.57
C MET A 379 17.99 5.72 -10.80
N VAL A 380 17.47 4.50 -10.75
CA VAL A 380 17.41 3.62 -11.93
C VAL A 380 16.49 4.22 -12.99
N GLY A 381 15.35 4.78 -12.58
CA GLY A 381 14.43 5.51 -13.46
C GLY A 381 15.09 6.69 -14.15
N LEU A 382 15.81 7.54 -13.41
CA LEU A 382 16.61 8.64 -13.96
C LEU A 382 17.70 8.13 -14.90
N GLY A 383 18.34 6.99 -14.61
CA GLY A 383 19.28 6.34 -15.51
C GLY A 383 18.66 5.87 -16.85
N PHE A 384 17.36 5.61 -16.90
CA PHE A 384 16.66 5.34 -18.15
C PHE A 384 16.31 6.62 -18.92
N ILE A 385 16.01 7.72 -18.24
CA ILE A 385 15.74 9.03 -18.84
C ILE A 385 17.02 9.67 -19.37
N LEU A 386 18.11 9.60 -18.57
CA LEU A 386 19.41 10.21 -18.82
C LEU A 386 20.53 9.14 -18.82
N PRO A 387 20.67 8.35 -19.90
CA PRO A 387 21.64 7.25 -19.98
C PRO A 387 23.09 7.61 -19.68
N ARG A 388 23.49 8.84 -20.03
CA ARG A 388 24.86 9.34 -19.83
C ARG A 388 25.26 9.42 -18.36
N PHE A 389 24.31 9.64 -17.46
CA PHE A 389 24.57 9.85 -16.02
C PHE A 389 24.22 8.62 -15.16
N ARG A 390 23.98 7.45 -15.77
CA ARG A 390 23.59 6.21 -15.06
C ARG A 390 24.49 5.88 -13.88
N VAL A 391 25.80 5.94 -14.07
CA VAL A 391 26.78 5.61 -13.02
C VAL A 391 26.67 6.58 -11.84
N ALA A 392 26.50 7.88 -12.12
CA ALA A 392 26.31 8.89 -11.08
C ALA A 392 25.03 8.65 -10.27
N PHE A 393 23.91 8.33 -10.93
CA PHE A 393 22.66 7.99 -10.22
C PHE A 393 22.80 6.71 -9.38
N LEU A 394 23.49 5.69 -9.89
CA LEU A 394 23.74 4.47 -9.12
C LEU A 394 24.65 4.73 -7.91
N ALA A 395 25.63 5.62 -8.03
CA ALA A 395 26.47 6.04 -6.91
C ALA A 395 25.65 6.77 -5.83
N VAL A 396 24.73 7.66 -6.23
CA VAL A 396 23.80 8.33 -5.30
C VAL A 396 22.90 7.30 -4.60
N ALA A 397 22.34 6.34 -5.35
CA ALA A 397 21.54 5.26 -4.75
C ALA A 397 22.37 4.49 -3.73
N LEU A 398 23.57 4.05 -4.09
CA LEU A 398 24.45 3.30 -3.19
C LEU A 398 24.78 4.08 -1.91
N ALA A 399 25.08 5.38 -2.03
CA ALA A 399 25.37 6.23 -0.87
C ALA A 399 24.20 6.23 0.14
N VAL A 400 22.97 6.42 -0.35
CA VAL A 400 21.75 6.38 0.49
C VAL A 400 21.48 4.97 1.04
N LEU A 401 21.76 3.92 0.29
CA LEU A 401 21.59 2.54 0.76
C LEU A 401 22.54 2.22 1.93
N VAL A 402 23.80 2.65 1.84
CA VAL A 402 24.81 2.47 2.88
C VAL A 402 24.40 3.19 4.17
N THR A 403 23.87 4.42 4.08
CA THR A 403 23.46 5.16 5.28
C THR A 403 22.34 4.46 6.05
N ARG A 404 21.44 3.72 5.38
CA ARG A 404 20.37 2.97 6.06
C ARG A 404 20.87 1.87 6.98
N VAL A 405 21.96 1.22 6.60
CA VAL A 405 22.63 0.20 7.42
C VAL A 405 23.43 0.88 8.53
N ALA A 406 24.13 1.96 8.19
CA ALA A 406 24.98 2.69 9.12
C ALA A 406 24.21 3.43 10.23
N GLU A 407 22.95 3.82 9.98
CA GLU A 407 22.02 4.35 10.99
C GLU A 407 21.43 3.28 11.92
N TYR A 408 21.75 1.99 11.71
CA TYR A 408 21.19 0.90 12.51
C TYR A 408 19.65 0.78 12.41
N GLN A 409 19.06 1.29 11.33
CA GLN A 409 17.60 1.28 11.14
C GLN A 409 17.12 0.10 10.30
N HIS A 410 18.01 -0.48 9.51
CA HIS A 410 17.76 -1.63 8.64
C HIS A 410 18.96 -2.57 8.59
N PHE A 411 18.67 -3.85 8.45
CA PHE A 411 19.69 -4.86 8.16
C PHE A 411 20.15 -4.78 6.69
N VAL A 412 21.31 -5.39 6.37
CA VAL A 412 21.85 -5.40 5.00
C VAL A 412 20.89 -6.10 4.05
N SER A 413 20.32 -7.23 4.45
CA SER A 413 19.32 -7.95 3.65
C SER A 413 18.05 -7.13 3.37
N ASP A 414 17.60 -6.29 4.32
CA ASP A 414 16.45 -5.38 4.13
C ASP A 414 16.73 -4.40 2.99
N VAL A 415 17.97 -3.88 2.94
CA VAL A 415 18.44 -2.91 1.95
C VAL A 415 18.67 -3.57 0.59
N VAL A 416 19.28 -4.75 0.55
CA VAL A 416 19.51 -5.53 -0.69
C VAL A 416 18.20 -5.89 -1.36
N PHE A 417 17.25 -6.49 -0.62
CA PHE A 417 15.96 -6.87 -1.19
C PHE A 417 15.14 -5.64 -1.58
N GLY A 418 15.20 -4.57 -0.77
CA GLY A 418 14.52 -3.33 -1.09
C GLY A 418 15.05 -2.64 -2.36
N ALA A 419 16.37 -2.61 -2.53
CA ALA A 419 16.99 -2.11 -3.77
C ALA A 419 16.54 -2.93 -4.99
N TRP A 420 16.46 -4.26 -4.86
CA TRP A 420 15.94 -5.12 -5.93
C TRP A 420 14.49 -4.80 -6.29
N ILE A 421 13.60 -4.58 -5.30
CA ILE A 421 12.21 -4.15 -5.56
C ILE A 421 12.19 -2.84 -6.35
N GLY A 422 12.97 -1.85 -5.92
CA GLY A 422 13.06 -0.55 -6.59
C GLY A 422 13.53 -0.68 -8.04
N PHE A 423 14.58 -1.46 -8.28
CA PHE A 423 15.09 -1.76 -9.62
C PHE A 423 14.04 -2.45 -10.49
N ALA A 424 13.41 -3.51 -9.98
CA ALA A 424 12.40 -4.28 -10.69
C ALA A 424 11.18 -3.41 -11.07
N ALA A 425 10.73 -2.55 -10.16
CA ALA A 425 9.64 -1.61 -10.41
C ALA A 425 9.99 -0.60 -11.51
N ALA A 426 11.20 -0.01 -11.49
CA ALA A 426 11.65 0.92 -12.52
C ALA A 426 11.72 0.25 -13.90
N VAL A 427 12.26 -0.97 -13.98
CA VAL A 427 12.33 -1.76 -15.23
C VAL A 427 10.93 -2.10 -15.74
N TRP A 428 10.04 -2.58 -14.86
CA TRP A 428 8.68 -2.96 -15.24
C TRP A 428 7.88 -1.76 -15.74
N MET A 429 7.94 -0.63 -15.02
CA MET A 429 7.28 0.61 -15.42
C MET A 429 7.82 1.16 -16.73
N ARG A 430 9.13 1.01 -17.00
CA ARG A 430 9.70 1.42 -18.30
C ARG A 430 9.11 0.60 -19.43
N GLY A 431 8.96 -0.71 -19.23
CA GLY A 431 8.29 -1.60 -20.17
C GLY A 431 6.84 -1.19 -20.41
N ILE A 432 6.11 -0.78 -19.37
CA ILE A 432 4.73 -0.29 -19.48
C ILE A 432 4.66 0.98 -20.32
N PHE A 433 5.54 1.96 -20.06
CA PHE A 433 5.60 3.21 -20.81
C PHE A 433 5.94 2.94 -22.29
N ALA A 434 6.97 2.12 -22.56
CA ALA A 434 7.36 1.76 -23.92
C ALA A 434 6.22 1.06 -24.69
N ARG A 435 5.53 0.09 -24.07
CA ARG A 435 4.35 -0.57 -24.68
C ARG A 435 3.13 0.34 -24.80
N SER A 436 3.08 1.41 -24.02
CA SER A 436 2.07 2.48 -24.15
C SER A 436 2.45 3.53 -25.21
N GLY A 437 3.56 3.34 -25.93
CA GLY A 437 4.03 4.26 -26.96
C GLY A 437 4.81 5.45 -26.43
N ILE A 438 5.31 5.39 -25.20
CA ILE A 438 6.10 6.47 -24.57
C ILE A 438 7.54 6.00 -24.43
N ASP A 439 8.43 6.53 -25.27
CA ASP A 439 9.87 6.36 -25.13
C ASP A 439 10.44 7.49 -24.26
N LEU A 440 11.17 7.13 -23.19
CA LEU A 440 11.64 8.10 -22.19
C LEU A 440 12.73 9.05 -22.75
N PRO A 441 13.77 8.57 -23.45
CA PRO A 441 14.70 9.44 -24.18
C PRO A 441 14.02 10.37 -25.21
N GLU A 442 13.05 9.88 -25.99
CA GLU A 442 12.31 10.76 -26.92
C GLU A 442 11.48 11.80 -26.17
N ALA A 443 10.83 11.41 -25.09
CA ALA A 443 10.06 12.30 -24.24
C ALA A 443 10.94 13.40 -23.63
N LEU A 444 12.17 13.09 -23.21
CA LEU A 444 13.15 14.08 -22.77
C LEU A 444 13.49 15.09 -23.86
N ALA A 445 13.62 14.63 -25.11
CA ALA A 445 13.84 15.49 -26.26
C ALA A 445 12.58 16.28 -26.70
N GLY A 446 11.50 16.24 -25.93
CA GLY A 446 10.25 16.94 -26.23
C GLY A 446 9.45 16.30 -27.37
N ARG A 447 9.76 15.06 -27.76
CA ARG A 447 9.03 14.34 -28.80
C ARG A 447 7.97 13.45 -28.17
N TYR A 448 6.72 13.66 -28.58
CA TYR A 448 5.58 12.85 -28.16
C TYR A 448 4.97 12.18 -29.39
N THR A 449 5.24 10.89 -29.56
CA THR A 449 4.64 10.07 -30.63
C THR A 449 3.60 9.11 -30.03
N PRO A 450 2.36 9.55 -29.79
CA PRO A 450 1.33 8.67 -29.23
C PRO A 450 1.05 7.53 -30.21
N ARG A 451 1.62 6.35 -29.93
CA ARG A 451 1.32 5.14 -30.70
C ARG A 451 -0.08 4.62 -30.34
N PRO A 452 -0.74 3.88 -31.25
CA PRO A 452 -2.00 3.22 -30.94
C PRO A 452 -1.88 2.44 -29.63
N ARG A 453 -2.74 2.82 -28.71
CA ARG A 453 -2.77 2.32 -27.34
C ARG A 453 -3.33 0.89 -27.38
N GLY A 454 -2.45 -0.12 -27.40
CA GLY A 454 -2.86 -1.53 -27.29
C GLY A 454 -3.71 -1.79 -26.05
N ALA A 455 -4.38 -2.94 -25.96
CA ALA A 455 -5.18 -3.28 -24.77
C ALA A 455 -4.35 -3.14 -23.48
N TRP A 456 -4.99 -2.75 -22.36
CA TRP A 456 -4.27 -2.52 -21.10
C TRP A 456 -3.47 -3.75 -20.60
N PRO A 457 -3.90 -5.03 -20.79
CA PRO A 457 -3.09 -6.17 -20.39
C PRO A 457 -1.76 -6.19 -21.13
N PHE A 458 -1.79 -5.96 -22.45
CA PHE A 458 -0.60 -5.88 -23.28
C PHE A 458 0.36 -4.79 -22.76
N ARG A 459 -0.16 -3.62 -22.33
CA ARG A 459 0.68 -2.56 -21.76
C ARG A 459 1.39 -3.01 -20.47
N LEU A 460 0.71 -3.77 -19.62
CA LEU A 460 1.32 -4.38 -18.42
C LEU A 460 2.35 -5.47 -18.73
N GLY A 461 2.46 -5.88 -20.00
CA GLY A 461 3.31 -6.99 -20.44
C GLY A 461 2.63 -8.34 -20.34
N LEU A 462 1.30 -8.34 -20.34
CA LEU A 462 0.47 -9.52 -20.25
C LEU A 462 -0.23 -9.73 -21.61
N GLY A 463 0.04 -10.86 -22.25
CA GLY A 463 -0.55 -11.23 -23.55
C GLY A 463 0.06 -10.57 -24.77
N SER A 464 -0.48 -10.93 -25.94
CA SER A 464 0.01 -10.47 -27.26
C SER A 464 -0.55 -9.10 -27.65
N LYS A 465 0.12 -8.44 -28.60
CA LYS A 465 -0.36 -7.19 -29.20
C LYS A 465 -1.50 -7.54 -30.15
N ALA A 466 -2.73 -7.64 -29.63
CA ALA A 466 -3.92 -7.82 -30.44
C ALA A 466 -4.13 -6.61 -31.36
#